data_AF-A0A1L1PD33-F1
#
_entry.id   AF-A0A1L1PD33-F1
#
_cell.length_a   1.000
_cell.length_b   1.000
_cell.length_c   1.000
_cell.angle_alpha   90.00
_cell.angle_beta   90.00
_cell.angle_gamma   90.00
#
_symmetry.space_group_name_H-M   'P 1'
#
loop_
_entity.id
_entity.type
_entity.pdbx_description
1 polymer ?
#
loop_
_entity_poly.entity_id
_entity_poly.type
_entity_poly.pdbx_seq_one_letter_code
_entity_poly.pdbx_strand_id
1 'polypeptide(L)'
;MSISQSLVDTVLHAAQAQGLDQIRLARRAGLRAETVSRAKHRGTIDLGSLQALAQAVGLELSLRPRPNTSPLPATGQRSTGQRSPLADPKWGLAWSNPDAPAEALVRNALAHGNFDLLLQAVLGHGMDTVRTQWRQVAPTLPSRARQEVERKLRNIEQGLNDAES
;
A
#
# COMPACT_ATOMS: atom_id res chain seq x y z
N MET A 1 13.34 -6.07 -19.26
CA MET A 1 14.42 -5.25 -18.68
C MET A 1 14.00 -4.81 -17.28
N SER A 2 14.89 -4.87 -16.29
CA SER A 2 14.63 -4.39 -14.93
C SER A 2 14.64 -2.85 -14.90
N ILE A 3 13.80 -2.24 -14.06
CA ILE A 3 13.80 -0.78 -13.84
C ILE A 3 15.17 -0.26 -13.42
N SER A 4 15.88 -1.04 -12.59
CA SER A 4 17.24 -0.70 -12.13
C SER A 4 18.21 -0.60 -13.31
N GLN A 5 18.08 -1.47 -14.30
CA GLN A 5 18.95 -1.46 -15.48
C GLN A 5 18.70 -0.24 -16.37
N SER A 6 17.42 0.10 -16.61
CA SER A 6 17.06 1.31 -17.36
C SER A 6 17.55 2.59 -16.69
N LEU A 7 17.52 2.65 -15.34
CA LEU A 7 18.05 3.78 -14.59
C LEU A 7 19.58 3.87 -14.69
N VAL A 8 20.29 2.74 -14.55
CA VAL A 8 21.75 2.68 -14.73
C VAL A 8 22.14 3.12 -16.14
N ASP A 9 21.46 2.62 -17.17
CA ASP A 9 21.73 3.01 -18.56
C ASP A 9 21.49 4.50 -18.82
N THR A 10 20.44 5.07 -18.21
CA THR A 10 20.15 6.51 -18.27
C THR A 10 21.31 7.33 -17.69
N VAL A 11 21.83 6.91 -16.52
CA VAL A 11 22.96 7.59 -15.87
C VAL A 11 24.25 7.44 -16.69
N LEU A 12 24.53 6.25 -17.23
CA LEU A 12 25.70 6.02 -18.08
C LEU A 12 25.66 6.85 -19.36
N HIS A 13 24.50 6.99 -19.99
CA HIS A 13 24.32 7.83 -21.17
C HIS A 13 24.52 9.31 -20.84
N ALA A 14 24.00 9.79 -19.70
CA ALA A 14 24.24 11.15 -19.23
C ALA A 14 25.72 11.41 -18.92
N ALA A 15 26.43 10.46 -18.32
CA ALA A 15 27.87 10.53 -18.12
C ALA A 15 28.64 10.62 -19.44
N GLN A 16 28.27 9.80 -20.43
CA GLN A 16 28.91 9.80 -21.74
C GLN A 16 28.73 11.14 -22.48
N ALA A 17 27.54 11.77 -22.37
CA ALA A 17 27.30 13.10 -22.91
C ALA A 17 28.19 14.18 -22.26
N GLN A 18 28.68 13.94 -21.04
CA GLN A 18 29.61 14.81 -20.32
C GLN A 18 31.08 14.37 -20.48
N GLY A 19 31.38 13.39 -21.35
CA GLY A 19 32.73 12.89 -21.55
C GLY A 19 33.31 12.09 -20.38
N LEU A 20 32.45 11.61 -19.47
CA LEU A 20 32.85 10.77 -18.34
C LEU A 20 32.82 9.29 -18.74
N ASP A 21 33.96 8.62 -18.63
CA ASP A 21 34.01 7.16 -18.68
C ASP A 21 33.49 6.54 -17.37
N GLN A 22 33.24 5.23 -17.38
CA GLN A 22 32.67 4.51 -16.22
C GLN A 22 33.55 4.60 -14.97
N ILE A 23 34.88 4.64 -15.13
CA ILE A 23 35.83 4.69 -14.02
C ILE A 23 35.82 6.09 -13.40
N ARG A 24 35.82 7.13 -14.23
CA ARG A 24 35.73 8.53 -13.83
C ARG A 24 34.39 8.83 -13.15
N LEU A 25 33.29 8.29 -13.70
CA LEU A 25 31.97 8.38 -13.09
C LEU A 25 31.95 7.71 -11.71
N ALA A 26 32.44 6.47 -11.60
CA ALA A 26 32.51 5.76 -10.33
C ALA A 26 33.30 6.56 -9.28
N ARG A 27 34.48 7.06 -9.67
CA ARG A 27 35.33 7.89 -8.81
C ARG A 27 34.62 9.17 -8.38
N ARG A 28 33.94 9.86 -9.30
CA ARG A 28 33.18 11.08 -9.03
C ARG A 28 31.99 10.84 -8.09
N ALA A 29 31.39 9.66 -8.16
CA ALA A 29 30.32 9.23 -7.25
C ALA A 29 30.82 8.65 -5.91
N GLY A 30 32.14 8.60 -5.67
CA GLY A 30 32.71 7.99 -4.47
C GLY A 30 32.58 6.46 -4.41
N LEU A 31 32.35 5.81 -5.55
CA LEU A 31 32.14 4.37 -5.68
C LEU A 31 33.35 3.66 -6.29
N ARG A 32 33.42 2.35 -6.04
CA ARG A 32 34.39 1.47 -6.69
C ARG A 32 33.95 1.17 -8.13
N ALA A 33 34.90 1.06 -9.06
CA ALA A 33 34.61 0.81 -10.48
C ALA A 33 33.89 -0.54 -10.70
N GLU A 34 34.17 -1.53 -9.86
CA GLU A 34 33.51 -2.84 -9.84
C GLU A 34 32.01 -2.72 -9.59
N THR A 35 31.56 -1.75 -8.79
CA THR A 35 30.14 -1.52 -8.50
C THR A 35 29.40 -1.11 -9.76
N VAL A 36 29.97 -0.19 -10.56
CA VAL A 36 29.38 0.28 -11.81
C VAL A 36 29.38 -0.82 -12.87
N SER A 37 30.47 -1.59 -12.98
CA SER A 37 30.57 -2.72 -13.89
C SER A 37 29.55 -3.82 -13.56
N ARG A 38 29.41 -4.18 -12.28
CA ARG A 38 28.40 -5.16 -11.83
C ARG A 38 26.98 -4.67 -12.07
N ALA A 39 26.70 -3.40 -11.80
CA ALA A 39 25.39 -2.80 -12.05
C ALA A 39 24.99 -2.90 -13.53
N LYS A 40 25.93 -2.60 -14.44
CA LYS A 40 25.72 -2.70 -15.89
C LYS A 40 25.45 -4.13 -16.37
N HIS A 41 26.18 -5.11 -15.84
CA HIS A 41 26.11 -6.51 -16.32
C HIS A 41 25.06 -7.37 -15.61
N ARG A 42 24.86 -7.20 -14.31
CA ARG A 42 23.92 -8.00 -13.50
C ARG A 42 22.59 -7.32 -13.21
N GLY A 43 22.47 -6.02 -13.50
CA GLY A 43 21.24 -5.26 -13.32
C GLY A 43 20.86 -5.01 -11.85
N THR A 44 21.78 -5.25 -10.91
CA THR A 44 21.58 -5.02 -9.47
C THR A 44 22.55 -3.96 -8.95
N ILE A 45 21.99 -2.92 -8.36
CA ILE A 45 22.69 -1.84 -7.66
C ILE A 45 21.79 -1.42 -6.50
N ASP A 46 22.37 -1.08 -5.35
CA ASP A 46 21.60 -0.52 -4.25
C ASP A 46 21.16 0.91 -4.58
N LEU A 47 20.07 1.36 -3.96
CA LEU A 47 19.48 2.67 -4.25
C LEU A 47 20.44 3.83 -3.92
N GLY A 48 21.26 3.69 -2.88
CA GLY A 48 22.23 4.70 -2.47
C GLY A 48 23.33 4.89 -3.52
N SER A 49 23.91 3.81 -4.02
CA SER A 49 24.89 3.84 -5.12
C SER A 49 24.29 4.40 -6.41
N LEU A 50 23.04 4.06 -6.74
CA LEU A 50 22.35 4.62 -7.91
C LEU A 50 22.13 6.12 -7.76
N GLN A 51 21.72 6.58 -6.58
CA GLN A 51 21.56 8.01 -6.27
C GLN A 51 22.90 8.75 -6.38
N ALA A 52 23.99 8.19 -5.85
CA ALA A 52 25.31 8.80 -5.94
C ALA A 52 25.80 8.94 -7.40
N LEU A 53 25.59 7.92 -8.23
CA LEU A 53 25.91 7.99 -9.66
C LEU A 53 25.08 9.04 -10.39
N ALA A 54 23.77 9.12 -10.10
CA ALA A 54 22.89 10.14 -10.67
C ALA A 54 23.36 11.55 -10.29
N GLN A 55 23.65 11.79 -9.01
CA GLN A 55 24.14 13.08 -8.53
C GLN A 55 25.48 13.47 -9.18
N ALA A 56 26.39 12.51 -9.40
CA ALA A 56 27.68 12.76 -10.04
C ALA A 56 27.56 13.32 -11.47
N VAL A 57 26.46 13.04 -12.17
CA VAL A 57 26.14 13.55 -13.52
C VAL A 57 25.07 14.64 -13.52
N GLY A 58 24.68 15.16 -12.35
CA GLY A 58 23.67 16.21 -12.23
C GLY A 58 22.22 15.75 -12.42
N LEU A 59 21.94 14.47 -12.19
CA LEU A 59 20.59 13.90 -12.18
C LEU A 59 20.07 13.70 -10.76
N GLU A 60 18.75 13.72 -10.62
CA GLU A 60 18.04 13.46 -9.36
C GLU A 60 17.03 12.33 -9.53
N LEU A 61 16.95 11.45 -8.53
CA LEU A 61 15.91 10.42 -8.45
C LEU A 61 14.69 11.00 -7.73
N SER A 62 13.58 11.13 -8.44
CA SER A 62 12.31 11.58 -7.87
C SER A 62 11.18 10.60 -8.19
N LEU A 63 10.25 10.43 -7.24
CA LEU A 63 9.00 9.73 -7.46
C LEU A 63 7.92 10.76 -7.79
N ARG A 64 7.18 10.53 -8.88
CA ARG A 64 6.07 11.39 -9.28
C ARG A 64 4.76 10.61 -9.16
N PRO A 65 3.68 11.22 -8.64
CA PRO A 65 2.37 10.60 -8.68
C PRO A 65 2.02 10.24 -10.12
N ARG A 66 1.73 8.96 -10.38
CA ARG A 66 1.20 8.53 -11.66
C ARG A 66 -0.32 8.67 -11.58
N PRO A 67 -0.97 9.55 -12.38
CA PRO A 67 -2.42 9.51 -12.47
C PRO A 67 -2.81 8.14 -13.00
N ASN A 68 -3.66 7.41 -12.26
CA ASN A 68 -4.24 6.15 -12.71
C ASN A 68 -5.06 6.44 -13.98
N THR A 69 -4.49 6.21 -15.16
CA THR A 69 -5.21 6.29 -16.44
C THR A 69 -5.95 5.01 -16.77
N SER A 70 -5.93 4.02 -15.88
CA SER A 70 -6.97 3.00 -15.89
C SER A 70 -8.18 3.60 -15.19
N PRO A 71 -9.32 3.81 -15.86
CA PRO A 71 -10.56 3.94 -15.10
C PRO A 71 -10.67 2.63 -14.32
N LEU A 72 -10.52 2.69 -12.99
CA LEU A 72 -11.14 1.67 -12.16
C LEU A 72 -12.57 1.57 -12.68
N PRO A 73 -13.11 0.36 -12.97
CA PRO A 73 -14.51 0.25 -13.33
C PRO A 73 -15.29 1.08 -12.33
N ALA A 74 -16.15 1.96 -12.85
CA ALA A 74 -17.03 2.78 -12.06
C ALA A 74 -18.02 1.87 -11.32
N THR A 75 -17.54 1.15 -10.32
CA THR A 75 -18.36 0.45 -9.34
C THR A 75 -18.53 1.39 -8.18
N GLY A 76 -19.72 1.98 -8.13
CA GLY A 76 -20.23 2.69 -6.98
C GLY A 76 -20.30 4.19 -7.21
N GLN A 77 -21.52 4.65 -7.49
CA GLN A 77 -21.88 6.06 -7.41
C GLN A 77 -21.27 6.73 -6.18
N ARG A 78 -20.79 7.95 -6.41
CA ARG A 78 -20.50 8.93 -5.38
C ARG A 78 -21.77 9.19 -4.59
N SER A 79 -21.97 8.45 -3.51
CA SER A 79 -22.77 8.92 -2.39
C SER A 79 -21.91 9.94 -1.67
N THR A 80 -22.42 11.15 -1.50
CA THR A 80 -21.93 12.18 -0.58
C THR A 80 -22.01 11.74 0.90
N GLY A 81 -21.86 10.44 1.17
CA GLY A 81 -21.89 9.84 2.50
C GLY A 81 -20.59 10.13 3.23
N GLN A 82 -20.71 10.46 4.51
CA GLN A 82 -19.60 10.64 5.45
C GLN A 82 -18.54 9.54 5.24
N ARG A 83 -17.26 9.94 5.21
CA ARG A 83 -16.14 8.99 5.20
C ARG A 83 -16.36 7.95 6.31
N SER A 84 -16.20 6.68 5.97
CA SER A 84 -16.27 5.59 6.94
C SER A 84 -15.35 5.88 8.13
N PRO A 85 -15.79 5.70 9.39
CA PRO A 85 -14.92 5.90 10.56
C PRO A 85 -13.76 4.89 10.60
N LEU A 86 -13.85 3.80 9.83
CA LEU A 86 -12.76 2.82 9.65
C LEU A 86 -11.65 3.33 8.70
N ALA A 87 -11.88 4.45 8.01
CA ALA A 87 -10.86 5.10 7.18
C ALA A 87 -9.84 5.92 8.00
N ASP A 88 -10.11 6.13 9.30
CA ASP A 88 -9.18 6.80 10.22
C ASP A 88 -7.87 5.98 10.33
N PRO A 89 -6.69 6.59 10.06
CA PRO A 89 -5.40 5.91 10.12
C PRO A 89 -5.11 5.19 11.44
N LYS A 90 -5.74 5.58 12.56
CA LYS A 90 -5.55 4.92 13.87
C LYS A 90 -5.93 3.44 13.85
N TRP A 91 -6.82 3.03 12.94
CA TRP A 91 -7.27 1.65 12.80
C TRP A 91 -6.34 0.79 11.94
N GLY A 92 -5.38 1.40 11.24
CA GLY A 92 -4.42 0.70 10.37
C GLY A 92 -5.05 0.05 9.11
N LEU A 93 -6.36 0.16 8.90
CA LEU A 93 -7.08 -0.47 7.78
C LEU A 93 -6.91 0.28 6.45
N ALA A 94 -6.77 1.59 6.52
CA ALA A 94 -6.77 2.49 5.37
C ALA A 94 -5.37 2.86 4.85
N TRP A 95 -4.29 2.34 5.45
CA TRP A 95 -2.91 2.68 5.05
C TRP A 95 -2.61 2.39 3.58
N SER A 96 -3.24 1.34 3.01
CA SER A 96 -3.05 0.99 1.60
C SER A 96 -4.01 1.71 0.65
N ASN A 97 -5.15 2.23 1.15
CA ASN A 97 -6.13 2.97 0.36
C ASN A 97 -7.10 3.77 1.26
N PRO A 98 -6.86 5.08 1.47
CA PRO A 98 -7.75 5.94 2.26
C PRO A 98 -9.12 6.19 1.61
N ASP A 99 -9.23 5.96 0.30
CA ASP A 99 -10.46 6.08 -0.48
C ASP A 99 -11.17 4.74 -0.68
N ALA A 100 -10.81 3.71 0.09
CA ALA A 100 -11.46 2.41 0.02
C ALA A 100 -12.97 2.54 0.35
N PRO A 101 -13.84 1.83 -0.39
CA PRO A 101 -15.26 1.85 -0.11
C PRO A 101 -15.54 1.28 1.28
N ALA A 102 -16.58 1.80 1.94
CA ALA A 102 -16.93 1.45 3.31
C ALA A 102 -17.04 -0.06 3.54
N GLU A 103 -17.63 -0.79 2.59
CA GLU A 103 -17.79 -2.23 2.64
C GLU A 103 -16.45 -2.96 2.60
N ALA A 104 -15.47 -2.46 1.84
CA ALA A 104 -14.13 -3.04 1.82
C ALA A 104 -13.42 -2.85 3.15
N LEU A 105 -13.58 -1.70 3.80
CA LEU A 105 -13.03 -1.44 5.13
C LEU A 105 -13.70 -2.33 6.20
N VAL A 106 -15.02 -2.51 6.13
CA VAL A 106 -15.76 -3.41 7.02
C VAL A 106 -15.31 -4.87 6.82
N ARG A 107 -15.13 -5.33 5.58
CA ARG A 107 -14.59 -6.67 5.31
C ARG A 107 -13.17 -6.85 5.86
N ASN A 108 -12.33 -5.82 5.76
CA ASN A 108 -10.99 -5.84 6.31
C ASN A 108 -11.01 -5.92 7.85
N ALA A 109 -11.85 -5.11 8.51
CA ALA A 109 -12.08 -5.19 9.95
C ALA A 109 -12.52 -6.60 10.40
N LEU A 110 -13.45 -7.22 9.65
CA LEU A 110 -13.92 -8.59 9.89
C LEU A 110 -12.83 -9.64 9.73
N ALA A 111 -11.95 -9.48 8.73
CA ALA A 111 -10.82 -10.38 8.51
C ALA A 111 -9.78 -10.30 9.63
N HIS A 112 -9.53 -9.10 10.17
CA HIS A 112 -8.67 -8.91 11.35
C HIS A 112 -9.30 -9.44 12.64
N GLY A 113 -10.63 -9.36 12.77
CA GLY A 113 -11.37 -9.92 13.89
C GLY A 113 -11.09 -9.27 15.25
N ASN A 114 -10.49 -8.08 15.28
CA ASN A 114 -10.28 -7.30 16.51
C ASN A 114 -11.62 -6.72 17.01
N PHE A 115 -11.91 -6.83 18.30
CA PHE A 115 -13.18 -6.38 18.89
C PHE A 115 -13.44 -4.89 18.63
N ASP A 116 -12.45 -4.02 18.84
CA ASP A 116 -12.62 -2.57 18.65
C ASP A 116 -12.95 -2.20 17.21
N LEU A 117 -12.34 -2.90 16.24
CA LEU A 117 -12.63 -2.72 14.82
C LEU A 117 -14.04 -3.19 14.48
N LEU A 118 -14.49 -4.30 15.05
CA LEU A 118 -15.85 -4.81 14.85
C LEU A 118 -16.88 -3.87 15.46
N LEU A 119 -16.64 -3.37 16.68
CA LEU A 119 -17.51 -2.39 17.32
C LEU A 119 -17.58 -1.10 16.50
N GLN A 120 -16.43 -0.57 16.05
CA GLN A 120 -16.41 0.64 15.23
C GLN A 120 -17.11 0.45 13.88
N ALA A 121 -17.00 -0.74 13.28
CA ALA A 121 -17.72 -1.10 12.08
C ALA A 121 -19.23 -1.10 12.30
N VAL A 122 -19.70 -1.68 13.40
CA VAL A 122 -21.12 -1.72 13.77
C VAL A 122 -21.64 -0.30 14.07
N LEU A 123 -20.92 0.49 14.87
CA LEU A 123 -21.32 1.87 15.19
C LEU A 123 -21.34 2.78 13.94
N GLY A 124 -20.46 2.53 12.97
CA GLY A 124 -20.36 3.33 11.76
C GLY A 124 -21.33 2.94 10.63
N HIS A 125 -21.70 1.66 10.53
CA HIS A 125 -22.39 1.10 9.37
C HIS A 125 -23.64 0.27 9.71
N GLY A 126 -23.91 0.05 10.99
CA GLY A 126 -25.01 -0.77 11.49
C GLY A 126 -24.71 -2.27 11.50
N MET A 127 -25.39 -3.00 12.39
CA MET A 127 -25.21 -4.44 12.56
C MET A 127 -25.56 -5.23 11.28
N ASP A 128 -26.66 -4.90 10.61
CA ASP A 128 -27.12 -5.61 9.40
C ASP A 128 -26.10 -5.56 8.26
N THR A 129 -25.48 -4.40 8.05
CA THR A 129 -24.43 -4.21 7.04
C THR A 129 -23.22 -5.07 7.38
N VAL A 130 -22.77 -5.04 8.64
CA VAL A 130 -21.63 -5.86 9.11
C VAL A 130 -21.93 -7.35 8.96
N ARG A 131 -23.14 -7.81 9.31
CA ARG A 131 -23.59 -9.20 9.12
C ARG A 131 -23.61 -9.61 7.65
N THR A 132 -24.03 -8.71 6.76
CA THR A 132 -24.02 -8.97 5.31
C THR A 132 -22.60 -9.15 4.78
N GLN A 133 -21.66 -8.28 5.18
CA GLN A 133 -20.25 -8.41 4.80
C GLN A 133 -19.60 -9.65 5.44
N TRP A 134 -19.99 -10.02 6.67
CA TRP A 134 -19.50 -11.20 7.35
C TRP A 134 -19.78 -12.49 6.58
N ARG A 135 -20.97 -12.64 5.98
CA ARG A 135 -21.30 -13.81 5.14
C ARG A 135 -20.36 -13.97 3.94
N GLN A 136 -19.78 -12.87 3.43
CA GLN A 136 -18.84 -12.89 2.31
C GLN A 136 -17.42 -13.24 2.77
N VAL A 137 -17.01 -12.80 3.96
CA VAL A 137 -15.63 -12.98 4.47
C VAL A 137 -15.48 -14.29 5.24
N ALA A 138 -16.48 -14.73 6.00
CA ALA A 138 -16.38 -15.92 6.83
C ALA A 138 -15.85 -17.16 6.08
N PRO A 139 -16.31 -17.49 4.85
CA PRO A 139 -15.84 -18.68 4.13
C PRO A 139 -14.33 -18.68 3.83
N THR A 140 -13.70 -17.50 3.77
CA THR A 140 -12.25 -17.39 3.48
C THR A 140 -11.38 -17.52 4.73
N LEU A 141 -11.98 -17.56 5.93
CA LEU A 141 -11.27 -17.58 7.20
C LEU A 141 -11.23 -18.99 7.83
N PRO A 142 -10.16 -19.31 8.59
CA PRO A 142 -10.11 -20.53 9.40
C PRO A 142 -11.29 -20.65 10.38
N SER A 143 -11.74 -21.88 10.65
CA SER A 143 -12.90 -22.16 11.52
C SER A 143 -12.81 -21.51 12.90
N ARG A 144 -11.62 -21.50 13.52
CA ARG A 144 -11.39 -20.84 14.81
C ARG A 144 -11.59 -19.31 14.74
N ALA A 145 -11.08 -18.67 13.70
CA ALA A 145 -11.25 -17.23 13.49
C ALA A 145 -12.73 -16.89 13.25
N ARG A 146 -13.44 -17.71 12.46
CA ARG A 146 -14.89 -17.59 12.29
C ARG A 146 -15.66 -17.62 13.60
N GLN A 147 -15.40 -18.62 14.43
CA GLN A 147 -16.08 -18.77 15.73
C GLN A 147 -15.84 -17.57 16.65
N GLU A 148 -14.60 -17.06 16.67
CA GLU A 148 -14.24 -15.90 17.49
C GLU A 148 -14.93 -14.61 17.01
N VAL A 149 -14.92 -14.34 15.70
CA VAL A 149 -15.59 -13.15 15.15
C VAL A 149 -17.11 -13.24 15.38
N GLU A 150 -17.71 -14.40 15.15
CA GLU A 150 -19.13 -14.63 15.38
C GLU A 150 -19.52 -14.41 16.85
N ARG A 151 -18.70 -14.90 17.79
CA ARG A 151 -18.88 -14.65 19.22
C ARG A 151 -18.83 -13.16 19.55
N LYS A 152 -17.87 -12.43 19.00
CA LYS A 152 -17.74 -10.98 19.24
C LYS A 152 -18.91 -10.19 18.67
N LEU A 153 -19.37 -10.53 17.45
CA LEU A 153 -20.54 -9.87 16.85
C LEU A 153 -21.80 -10.07 17.70
N ARG A 154 -22.04 -11.30 18.20
CA ARG A 154 -23.15 -11.55 19.14
C ARG A 154 -23.04 -10.73 20.43
N ASN A 155 -21.84 -10.62 21.00
CA ASN A 155 -21.63 -9.82 22.21
C ASN A 155 -21.91 -8.33 21.95
N ILE A 156 -21.50 -7.80 20.80
CA ILE A 156 -21.78 -6.42 20.41
C ILE A 156 -23.28 -6.21 20.22
N GLU A 157 -23.95 -7.12 19.52
CA GLU A 157 -25.41 -7.08 19.30
C GLU A 157 -26.19 -7.07 20.61
N GLN A 158 -25.84 -7.97 21.53
CA GLN A 158 -26.45 -8.01 22.86
C GLN A 158 -26.23 -6.69 23.62
N GLY A 159 -24.99 -6.19 23.63
CA GLY A 159 -24.67 -4.95 24.34
C GLY A 159 -25.36 -3.71 23.78
N LEU A 160 -25.66 -3.67 22.48
CA LEU A 160 -26.46 -2.60 21.87
C LEU A 160 -27.92 -2.69 22.28
N ASN A 161 -28.52 -3.89 22.23
CA ASN A 161 -29.91 -4.11 22.64
C ASN A 161 -30.13 -3.77 24.12
N ASP A 162 -29.17 -4.12 24.99
CA ASP A 162 -29.22 -3.81 26.42
C ASP A 162 -29.11 -2.30 26.68
N ALA A 163 -28.44 -1.54 25.81
CA ALA A 163 -28.29 -0.09 25.94
C ALA A 163 -29.50 0.70 25.43
N GLU A 164 -30.33 0.08 24.58
CA GLU A 164 -31.57 0.67 24.03
C GLU A 164 -32.81 0.37 24.90
N SER A 165 -32.69 -0.48 25.93
CA SER A 165 -33.74 -0.88 26.87
C SER A 165 -33.79 -0.03 28.13
#